data_AF-A0A2D7CNP0-F1
#
_entry.id   AF-A0A2D7CNP0-F1
#
_cell.length_a   1.000
_cell.length_b   1.000
_cell.length_c   1.000
_cell.angle_alpha   90.00
_cell.angle_beta   90.00
_cell.angle_gamma   90.00
#
_symmetry.space_group_name_H-M   'P 1'
#
loop_
_entity.id
_entity.type
_entity.pdbx_description
1 polymer ?
#
loop_
_entity_poly.entity_id
_entity_poly.type
_entity_poly.pdbx_seq_one_letter_code
_entity_poly.pdbx_strand_id
1 'polypeptide(L)'
;MEYFLPPIFTQDEKNDKKFMTQAIERNSFNLLFASARLRDDRDLVTLAVTKDGYTLKFASERLQNDRDICLRACRNSGAAYVSVSPRLRNDADILRSALDTYSLALYYAPPPLCDDESIVLKAVEKAGMALAYASTRLQNCPKIVMCALKNIPYSFFYADAELKRNKEFVLSCLTITARIYLYIHPALKCDDIIIRKVIEHDASNLIHAPKEVLENEKYLSLIIPKYPFIYFYLSVANRQKESIVLHVLAHHLGLFTSIPICLRDNKRFIFDLVKKYPNVYQHLSPTLKYNSEFIRELYETNRLVLRYLPYPYRENLIALDNCKMLYDHLAIFDSIDIYRYVQSFLY
;
A
#
# COMPACT_ATOMS: atom_id res chain seq x y z
N MET A 1 11.36 17.10 -27.24
CA MET A 1 10.03 17.74 -27.18
C MET A 1 9.99 18.77 -28.29
N GLU A 2 9.53 18.39 -29.48
CA GLU A 2 9.22 19.38 -30.52
C GLU A 2 8.03 20.19 -30.02
N TYR A 3 8.23 21.50 -29.87
CA TYR A 3 7.13 22.44 -29.64
C TYR A 3 6.24 22.36 -30.88
N PHE A 4 5.07 21.75 -30.74
CA PHE A 4 4.05 21.70 -31.78
C PHE A 4 3.56 23.15 -32.01
N LEU A 5 4.20 23.85 -32.95
CA LEU A 5 3.73 25.16 -33.38
C LEU A 5 2.34 24.96 -33.97
N PRO A 6 1.31 25.69 -33.49
CA PRO A 6 -0.02 25.58 -34.07
C PRO A 6 0.05 25.93 -35.56
N PRO A 7 -0.68 25.22 -36.43
CA PRO A 7 -0.66 25.51 -37.86
C PRO A 7 -1.11 26.96 -38.09
N ILE A 8 -0.34 27.71 -38.87
CA ILE A 8 -0.66 29.08 -39.24
C ILE A 8 -1.59 29.02 -40.45
N PHE A 9 -2.90 28.99 -40.20
CA PHE A 9 -3.91 29.13 -41.26
C PHE A 9 -4.21 30.61 -41.53
N THR A 10 -4.25 30.99 -42.80
CA THR A 10 -4.73 32.29 -43.27
C THR A 10 -6.22 32.46 -42.97
N GLN A 11 -6.71 33.70 -43.05
CA GLN A 11 -8.13 33.96 -42.80
C GLN A 11 -9.04 33.26 -43.82
N ASP A 12 -8.61 33.16 -45.07
CA ASP A 12 -9.38 32.48 -46.13
C ASP A 12 -9.44 30.97 -45.88
N GLU A 13 -8.31 30.35 -45.52
CA GLU A 13 -8.24 28.92 -45.16
C GLU A 13 -9.15 28.56 -43.98
N LYS A 14 -9.22 29.42 -42.96
CA LYS A 14 -10.13 29.23 -41.81
C LYS A 14 -11.60 29.32 -42.19
N ASN A 15 -11.95 29.95 -43.33
CA ASN A 15 -13.32 30.10 -43.82
C ASN A 15 -13.69 29.09 -44.91
N ASP A 16 -12.70 28.43 -45.52
CA ASP A 16 -12.89 27.39 -46.53
C ASP A 16 -13.21 26.03 -45.89
N LYS A 17 -14.46 25.57 -46.08
CA LYS A 17 -14.93 24.27 -45.58
C LYS A 17 -14.12 23.10 -46.13
N LYS A 18 -13.70 23.14 -47.41
CA LYS A 18 -12.97 22.04 -48.04
C LYS A 18 -11.57 21.93 -47.46
N PHE A 19 -10.87 23.06 -47.34
CA PHE A 19 -9.57 23.11 -46.67
C PHE A 19 -9.67 22.62 -45.23
N MET A 20 -10.62 23.15 -44.45
CA MET A 20 -10.79 22.76 -43.05
C MET A 20 -11.17 21.29 -42.88
N THR A 21 -11.93 20.72 -43.83
CA THR A 21 -12.24 19.28 -43.85
C THR A 21 -10.95 18.46 -43.96
N GLN A 22 -10.07 18.78 -44.92
CA GLN A 22 -8.78 18.10 -45.09
C GLN A 22 -7.86 18.29 -43.88
N ALA A 23 -7.86 19.48 -43.29
CA ALA A 23 -7.10 19.76 -42.08
C ALA A 23 -7.59 18.91 -40.89
N ILE A 24 -8.91 18.80 -40.69
CA ILE A 24 -9.52 17.99 -39.63
C ILE A 24 -9.30 16.49 -39.85
N GLU A 25 -9.29 16.03 -41.11
CA GLU A 25 -8.96 14.66 -41.46
C GLU A 25 -7.54 14.27 -41.00
N ARG A 26 -6.58 15.20 -41.06
CA ARG A 26 -5.21 14.99 -40.55
C ARG A 26 -5.14 15.12 -39.03
N ASN A 27 -5.79 16.14 -38.47
CA ASN A 27 -5.84 16.37 -37.03
C ASN A 27 -7.16 17.06 -36.65
N SER A 28 -8.00 16.37 -35.88
CA SER A 28 -9.34 16.85 -35.51
C SER A 28 -9.32 18.13 -34.67
N PHE A 29 -8.24 18.40 -33.94
CA PHE A 29 -8.05 19.66 -33.19
C PHE A 29 -7.97 20.90 -34.09
N ASN A 30 -7.78 20.74 -35.39
CA ASN A 30 -7.82 21.86 -36.34
C ASN A 30 -9.17 22.58 -36.37
N LEU A 31 -10.25 21.96 -35.87
CA LEU A 31 -11.54 22.63 -35.66
C LEU A 31 -11.42 23.92 -34.82
N LEU A 32 -10.47 23.99 -33.88
CA LEU A 32 -10.19 25.20 -33.08
C LEU A 32 -9.93 26.43 -33.95
N PHE A 33 -9.25 26.25 -35.08
CA PHE A 33 -8.84 27.34 -35.95
C PHE A 33 -9.91 27.72 -36.98
N ALA A 34 -10.94 26.89 -37.16
CA ALA A 34 -12.01 27.18 -38.11
C ALA A 34 -12.76 28.46 -37.70
N SER A 35 -13.26 29.18 -38.70
CA SER A 35 -14.13 30.34 -38.49
C SER A 35 -15.35 30.00 -37.63
N ALA A 36 -15.94 30.98 -36.96
CA ALA A 36 -17.15 30.78 -36.15
C ALA A 36 -18.27 30.10 -36.96
N ARG A 37 -18.43 30.49 -38.24
CA ARG A 37 -19.38 29.86 -39.16
C ARG A 37 -19.12 28.36 -39.34
N LEU A 38 -17.87 27.97 -39.52
CA LEU A 38 -17.49 26.56 -39.69
C LEU A 38 -17.50 25.76 -38.39
N ARG A 39 -17.26 26.39 -37.24
CA ARG A 39 -17.46 25.76 -35.92
C ARG A 39 -18.94 25.57 -35.58
N ASP A 40 -19.84 26.22 -36.33
CA ASP A 40 -21.29 26.00 -36.31
C ASP A 40 -21.76 25.10 -37.49
N ASP A 41 -20.86 24.62 -38.35
CA ASP A 41 -21.21 23.70 -39.44
C ASP A 41 -21.35 22.28 -38.89
N ARG A 42 -22.56 21.73 -39.01
CA ARG A 42 -22.92 20.43 -38.42
C ARG A 42 -22.05 19.29 -38.94
N ASP A 43 -21.77 19.25 -40.23
CA ASP A 43 -21.02 18.15 -40.86
C ASP A 43 -19.54 18.20 -40.47
N LEU A 44 -18.96 19.39 -40.49
CA LEU A 44 -17.56 19.60 -40.13
C LEU A 44 -17.30 19.26 -38.66
N VAL A 45 -18.19 19.69 -37.77
CA VAL A 45 -18.13 19.32 -36.35
C VAL A 45 -18.35 17.81 -36.15
N THR A 46 -19.31 17.21 -36.87
CA THR A 46 -19.55 15.77 -36.81
C THR A 46 -18.31 14.98 -37.21
N LEU A 47 -17.61 15.40 -38.28
CA LEU A 47 -16.34 14.81 -38.69
C LEU A 47 -15.29 14.91 -37.58
N ALA A 48 -15.12 16.10 -36.97
CA ALA A 48 -14.15 16.32 -35.91
C ALA A 48 -14.42 15.44 -34.67
N VAL A 49 -15.67 15.42 -34.17
CA VAL A 49 -16.02 14.64 -32.96
C VAL A 49 -15.99 13.12 -33.20
N THR A 50 -16.22 12.68 -34.45
CA THR A 50 -16.07 11.27 -34.83
C THR A 50 -14.61 10.83 -34.77
N LYS A 51 -13.65 11.72 -35.05
CA LYS A 51 -12.22 11.43 -34.90
C LYS A 51 -11.76 11.54 -33.45
N ASP A 52 -12.11 12.62 -32.77
CA ASP A 52 -11.86 12.78 -31.34
C ASP A 52 -13.00 13.58 -30.69
N GLY A 53 -13.77 12.92 -29.83
CA GLY A 53 -14.91 13.53 -29.15
C GLY A 53 -14.56 14.79 -28.35
N TYR A 54 -13.33 14.92 -27.86
CA TYR A 54 -12.88 16.09 -27.08
C TYR A 54 -12.89 17.39 -27.90
N THR A 55 -12.94 17.29 -29.24
CA THR A 55 -13.06 18.45 -30.14
C THR A 55 -14.41 19.16 -30.05
N LEU A 56 -15.42 18.56 -29.43
CA LEU A 56 -16.72 19.19 -29.17
C LEU A 56 -16.57 20.57 -28.50
N LYS A 57 -15.54 20.75 -27.66
CA LYS A 57 -15.24 22.02 -26.98
C LYS A 57 -15.01 23.20 -27.92
N PHE A 58 -14.67 22.94 -29.18
CA PHE A 58 -14.44 23.97 -30.19
C PHE A 58 -15.68 24.30 -31.00
N ALA A 59 -16.69 23.43 -31.01
CA ALA A 59 -17.95 23.66 -31.69
C ALA A 59 -18.68 24.87 -31.09
N SER A 60 -19.62 25.43 -31.86
CA SER A 60 -20.52 26.48 -31.39
C SER A 60 -21.38 26.00 -30.21
N GLU A 61 -21.87 26.94 -29.40
CA GLU A 61 -22.81 26.63 -28.32
C GLU A 61 -24.07 25.92 -28.82
N ARG A 62 -24.54 26.27 -30.02
CA ARG A 62 -25.68 25.62 -30.67
C ARG A 62 -25.44 24.13 -30.89
N LEU A 63 -24.24 23.75 -31.37
CA LEU A 63 -23.87 22.36 -31.60
C LEU A 63 -23.43 21.61 -30.33
N GLN A 64 -22.93 22.31 -29.31
CA GLN A 64 -22.78 21.76 -27.95
C GLN A 64 -24.13 21.49 -27.26
N ASN A 65 -25.23 21.98 -27.85
CA ASN A 65 -26.60 21.71 -27.47
C ASN A 65 -27.33 20.83 -28.51
N ASP A 66 -26.61 20.22 -29.45
CA ASP A 66 -27.14 19.19 -30.35
C ASP A 66 -26.92 17.81 -29.71
N ARG A 67 -28.04 17.13 -29.38
CA ARG A 67 -28.02 15.85 -28.68
C ARG A 67 -27.24 14.77 -29.43
N ASP A 68 -27.38 14.69 -30.75
CA ASP A 68 -26.75 13.63 -31.57
C ASP A 68 -25.23 13.84 -31.64
N ILE A 69 -24.78 15.09 -31.82
CA ILE A 69 -23.36 15.44 -31.80
C ILE A 69 -22.77 15.16 -30.42
N CYS A 70 -23.42 15.60 -29.35
CA CYS A 70 -22.95 15.37 -27.98
C CYS A 70 -22.86 13.88 -27.63
N LEU A 71 -23.87 13.10 -28.01
CA LEU A 71 -23.89 11.65 -27.80
C LEU A 71 -22.74 10.97 -28.57
N ARG A 72 -22.53 11.36 -29.84
CA ARG A 72 -21.42 10.85 -30.67
C ARG A 72 -20.06 11.21 -30.08
N ALA A 73 -19.89 12.46 -29.65
CA ALA A 73 -18.68 12.92 -29.01
C ALA A 73 -18.38 12.13 -27.72
N CYS A 74 -19.36 11.95 -26.84
CA CYS A 74 -19.21 11.23 -25.57
C CYS A 74 -18.95 9.73 -25.74
N ARG A 75 -19.54 9.10 -26.76
CA ARG A 75 -19.25 7.71 -27.12
C ARG A 75 -17.79 7.52 -27.55
N ASN A 76 -17.25 8.48 -28.30
CA ASN A 76 -15.88 8.41 -28.78
C ASN A 76 -14.87 8.81 -27.68
N SER A 77 -15.18 9.83 -26.89
CA SER A 77 -14.35 10.30 -25.78
C SER A 77 -15.22 10.86 -24.66
N GLY A 78 -15.25 10.19 -23.51
CA GLY A 78 -16.08 10.59 -22.38
C GLY A 78 -15.68 11.92 -21.75
N ALA A 79 -14.44 12.37 -21.98
CA ALA A 79 -14.00 13.72 -21.61
C ALA A 79 -14.79 14.83 -22.36
N ALA A 80 -15.41 14.52 -23.50
CA ALA A 80 -16.27 15.44 -24.24
C ALA A 80 -17.50 15.89 -23.45
N TYR A 81 -17.90 15.13 -22.41
CA TYR A 81 -19.03 15.46 -21.56
C TYR A 81 -18.90 16.85 -20.89
N VAL A 82 -17.68 17.28 -20.60
CA VAL A 82 -17.40 18.62 -20.05
C VAL A 82 -17.86 19.74 -20.99
N SER A 83 -17.84 19.48 -22.29
CA SER A 83 -18.22 20.42 -23.35
C SER A 83 -19.69 20.33 -23.75
N VAL A 84 -20.44 19.40 -23.17
CA VAL A 84 -21.90 19.33 -23.37
C VAL A 84 -22.54 20.52 -22.64
N SER A 85 -23.47 21.18 -23.33
CA SER A 85 -24.19 22.32 -22.78
C SER A 85 -24.93 21.96 -21.48
N PRO A 86 -25.10 22.90 -20.54
CA PRO A 86 -25.80 22.65 -19.27
C PRO A 86 -27.20 22.03 -19.44
N ARG A 87 -27.91 22.39 -20.52
CA ARG A 87 -29.24 21.85 -20.85
C ARG A 87 -29.20 20.34 -21.12
N LEU A 88 -28.17 19.85 -21.81
CA LEU A 88 -28.02 18.44 -22.16
C LEU A 88 -27.23 17.62 -21.14
N ARG A 89 -26.56 18.24 -20.15
CA ARG A 89 -25.89 17.50 -19.07
C ARG A 89 -26.86 16.72 -18.18
N ASN A 90 -28.15 17.01 -18.18
CA ASN A 90 -29.15 16.18 -17.51
C ASN A 90 -29.56 14.94 -18.33
N ASP A 91 -29.04 14.79 -19.57
CA ASP A 91 -29.35 13.62 -20.40
C ASP A 91 -28.56 12.39 -19.95
N ALA A 92 -29.27 11.43 -19.38
CA ALA A 92 -28.69 10.22 -18.84
C ALA A 92 -27.97 9.37 -19.91
N ASP A 93 -28.40 9.39 -21.18
CA ASP A 93 -27.76 8.57 -22.23
C ASP A 93 -26.42 9.15 -22.66
N ILE A 94 -26.32 10.48 -22.68
CA ILE A 94 -25.06 11.18 -22.96
C ILE A 94 -24.06 10.88 -21.84
N LEU A 95 -24.48 10.98 -20.57
CA LEU A 95 -23.63 10.63 -19.44
C LEU A 95 -23.25 9.15 -19.43
N ARG A 96 -24.19 8.23 -19.67
CA ARG A 96 -23.91 6.78 -19.74
C ARG A 96 -22.89 6.46 -20.82
N SER A 97 -22.96 7.14 -21.96
CA SER A 97 -21.99 6.99 -23.04
C SER A 97 -20.61 7.53 -22.64
N ALA A 98 -20.57 8.66 -21.94
CA ALA A 98 -19.32 9.22 -21.44
C ALA A 98 -18.64 8.33 -20.38
N LEU A 99 -19.44 7.77 -19.47
CA LEU A 99 -18.97 6.83 -18.45
C LEU A 99 -18.36 5.56 -19.05
N ASP A 100 -18.66 5.24 -20.32
CA ASP A 100 -18.08 4.06 -20.93
C ASP A 100 -16.58 4.17 -21.16
N THR A 101 -16.08 5.38 -21.40
CA THR A 101 -14.66 5.66 -21.70
C THR A 101 -14.00 6.54 -20.64
N TYR A 102 -14.77 7.27 -19.83
CA TYR A 102 -14.26 8.17 -18.79
C TYR A 102 -15.09 8.07 -17.51
N SER A 103 -14.66 7.22 -16.57
CA SER A 103 -15.38 6.93 -15.33
C SER A 103 -15.57 8.14 -14.40
N LEU A 104 -14.75 9.20 -14.55
CA LEU A 104 -14.87 10.44 -13.79
C LEU A 104 -15.87 11.44 -14.41
N ALA A 105 -16.58 11.07 -15.49
CA ALA A 105 -17.63 11.91 -16.07
C ALA A 105 -18.75 12.25 -15.05
N LEU A 106 -18.96 11.38 -14.06
CA LEU A 106 -19.91 11.61 -12.96
C LEU A 106 -19.61 12.88 -12.15
N TYR A 107 -18.35 13.30 -12.03
CA TYR A 107 -17.97 14.55 -11.36
C TYR A 107 -18.62 15.79 -12.00
N TYR A 108 -18.81 15.76 -13.32
CA TYR A 108 -19.41 16.86 -14.08
C TYR A 108 -20.93 16.73 -14.22
N ALA A 109 -21.49 15.64 -13.71
CA ALA A 109 -22.92 15.37 -13.80
C ALA A 109 -23.68 16.26 -12.81
N PRO A 110 -24.90 16.69 -13.18
CA PRO A 110 -25.76 17.44 -12.28
C PRO A 110 -26.30 16.54 -11.15
N PRO A 111 -26.69 17.12 -10.00
CA PRO A 111 -27.12 16.36 -8.81
C PRO A 111 -28.16 15.25 -9.06
N PRO A 112 -29.18 15.43 -9.94
CA PRO A 112 -30.15 14.37 -10.21
C PRO A 112 -29.53 13.09 -10.79
N LEU A 113 -28.49 13.22 -11.62
CA LEU A 113 -27.80 12.05 -12.19
C LEU A 113 -26.79 11.44 -11.21
N CYS A 114 -26.24 12.24 -10.29
CA CYS A 114 -25.42 11.74 -9.18
C CYS A 114 -26.23 11.00 -8.11
N ASP A 115 -27.56 11.16 -8.11
CA ASP A 115 -28.48 10.42 -7.24
C ASP A 115 -29.17 9.23 -7.97
N ASP A 116 -28.90 9.02 -9.26
CA ASP A 116 -29.42 7.86 -10.00
C ASP A 116 -28.59 6.61 -9.70
N GLU A 117 -29.21 5.61 -9.06
CA GLU A 117 -28.54 4.36 -8.69
C GLU A 117 -27.94 3.63 -9.90
N SER A 118 -28.63 3.61 -11.05
CA SER A 118 -28.16 2.88 -12.23
C SER A 118 -26.90 3.51 -12.83
N ILE A 119 -26.85 4.85 -12.85
CA ILE A 119 -25.73 5.61 -13.39
C ILE A 119 -24.53 5.50 -12.46
N VAL A 120 -24.75 5.70 -11.15
CA VAL A 120 -23.68 5.61 -10.15
C VAL A 120 -23.13 4.19 -10.10
N LEU A 121 -23.98 3.16 -10.16
CA LEU A 121 -23.53 1.77 -10.17
C LEU A 121 -22.60 1.51 -11.36
N LYS A 122 -23.00 1.91 -12.57
CA LYS A 122 -22.16 1.80 -13.78
C LYS A 122 -20.81 2.52 -13.61
N ALA A 123 -20.81 3.70 -12.97
CA ALA A 123 -19.58 4.46 -12.74
C ALA A 123 -18.65 3.76 -11.74
N VAL A 124 -19.17 3.27 -10.61
CA VAL A 124 -18.36 2.61 -9.57
C VAL A 124 -17.86 1.23 -9.99
N GLU A 125 -18.58 0.53 -10.86
CA GLU A 125 -18.12 -0.74 -11.45
C GLU A 125 -16.83 -0.55 -12.26
N LYS A 126 -16.71 0.56 -13.00
CA LYS A 126 -15.50 0.87 -13.76
C LYS A 126 -14.41 1.51 -12.91
N ALA A 127 -14.78 2.39 -11.98
CA ALA A 127 -13.84 3.04 -11.08
C ALA A 127 -14.50 3.29 -9.72
N GLY A 128 -14.10 2.52 -8.70
CA GLY A 128 -14.67 2.65 -7.35
C GLY A 128 -14.58 4.06 -6.74
N MET A 129 -13.60 4.88 -7.19
CA MET A 129 -13.47 6.29 -6.78
C MET A 129 -14.64 7.18 -7.22
N ALA A 130 -15.45 6.75 -8.20
CA ALA A 130 -16.65 7.48 -8.62
C ALA A 130 -17.68 7.64 -7.49
N LEU A 131 -17.61 6.81 -6.43
CA LEU A 131 -18.43 6.94 -5.23
C LEU A 131 -18.33 8.34 -4.59
N ALA A 132 -17.17 9.00 -4.73
CA ALA A 132 -16.94 10.37 -4.26
C ALA A 132 -17.93 11.40 -4.80
N TYR A 133 -18.51 11.14 -5.98
CA TYR A 133 -19.41 12.05 -6.69
C TYR A 133 -20.87 11.62 -6.63
N ALA A 134 -21.16 10.46 -6.03
CA ALA A 134 -22.53 10.04 -5.77
C ALA A 134 -23.17 10.93 -4.70
N SER A 135 -24.51 10.99 -4.69
CA SER A 135 -25.24 11.64 -3.60
C SER A 135 -24.96 10.99 -2.24
N THR A 136 -25.19 11.73 -1.16
CA THR A 136 -25.07 11.20 0.21
C THR A 136 -25.95 9.97 0.43
N ARG A 137 -27.15 9.96 -0.15
CA ARG A 137 -28.07 8.82 -0.13
C ARG A 137 -27.43 7.57 -0.74
N LEU A 138 -26.72 7.71 -1.86
CA LEU A 138 -26.05 6.59 -2.54
C LEU A 138 -24.70 6.22 -1.91
N GLN A 139 -24.00 7.18 -1.29
CA GLN A 139 -22.85 6.90 -0.41
C GLN A 139 -23.25 6.13 0.85
N ASN A 140 -24.51 6.22 1.28
CA ASN A 140 -25.12 5.43 2.35
C ASN A 140 -25.81 4.15 1.83
N CYS A 141 -25.61 3.76 0.55
CA CYS A 141 -26.18 2.54 -0.01
C CYS A 141 -25.19 1.36 0.08
N PRO A 142 -25.46 0.32 0.90
CA PRO A 142 -24.55 -0.82 1.08
C PRO A 142 -24.14 -1.50 -0.23
N LYS A 143 -25.09 -1.66 -1.16
CA LYS A 143 -24.88 -2.32 -2.45
C LYS A 143 -23.85 -1.57 -3.31
N ILE A 144 -24.00 -0.25 -3.42
CA ILE A 144 -23.10 0.60 -4.23
C ILE A 144 -21.72 0.64 -3.59
N VAL A 145 -21.65 0.86 -2.27
CA VAL A 145 -20.37 0.90 -1.54
C VAL A 145 -19.62 -0.43 -1.66
N MET A 146 -20.31 -1.57 -1.54
CA MET A 146 -19.70 -2.89 -1.74
C MET A 146 -19.20 -3.09 -3.17
N CYS A 147 -19.92 -2.59 -4.17
CA CYS A 147 -19.48 -2.64 -5.56
C CYS A 147 -18.21 -1.82 -5.77
N ALA A 148 -18.18 -0.58 -5.27
CA ALA A 148 -17.02 0.29 -5.32
C ALA A 148 -15.80 -0.33 -4.61
N LEU A 149 -16.02 -0.96 -3.45
CA LEU A 149 -14.98 -1.58 -2.63
C LEU A 149 -14.30 -2.77 -3.32
N LYS A 150 -15.08 -3.59 -4.03
CA LYS A 150 -14.55 -4.74 -4.80
C LYS A 150 -13.60 -4.30 -5.92
N ASN A 151 -13.83 -3.12 -6.49
CA ASN A 151 -12.99 -2.55 -7.53
C ASN A 151 -11.74 -1.86 -6.94
N ILE A 152 -11.93 -0.92 -5.99
CA ILE A 152 -10.85 -0.15 -5.35
C ILE A 152 -11.09 -0.10 -3.83
N PRO A 153 -10.21 -0.68 -3.00
CA PRO A 153 -10.32 -0.64 -1.53
C PRO A 153 -10.46 0.76 -0.92
N TYR A 154 -9.79 1.76 -1.52
CA TYR A 154 -9.81 3.15 -1.05
C TYR A 154 -11.17 3.85 -1.24
N SER A 155 -12.08 3.29 -2.05
CA SER A 155 -13.42 3.86 -2.27
C SER A 155 -14.24 3.95 -0.97
N PHE A 156 -13.99 3.08 0.01
CA PHE A 156 -14.65 3.10 1.31
C PHE A 156 -14.44 4.42 2.07
N PHE A 157 -13.39 5.18 1.75
CA PHE A 157 -13.20 6.54 2.26
C PHE A 157 -14.41 7.44 1.97
N TYR A 158 -15.12 7.23 0.85
CA TYR A 158 -16.29 8.03 0.46
C TYR A 158 -17.63 7.46 0.94
N ALA A 159 -17.63 6.30 1.62
CA ALA A 159 -18.85 5.79 2.22
C ALA A 159 -19.37 6.76 3.30
N ASP A 160 -20.69 6.80 3.45
CA ASP A 160 -21.32 7.66 4.45
C ASP A 160 -20.90 7.27 5.88
N ALA A 161 -20.92 8.25 6.79
CA ALA A 161 -20.53 8.07 8.19
C ALA A 161 -21.41 7.04 8.92
N GLU A 162 -22.69 6.93 8.55
CA GLU A 162 -23.61 5.95 9.11
C GLU A 162 -23.18 4.52 8.76
N LEU A 163 -22.86 4.24 7.48
CA LEU A 163 -22.32 2.93 7.07
C LEU A 163 -20.98 2.62 7.75
N LYS A 164 -20.09 3.62 7.88
CA LYS A 164 -18.80 3.45 8.56
C LYS A 164 -18.95 3.13 10.05
N ARG A 165 -20.08 3.47 10.66
CA ARG A 165 -20.44 3.15 12.05
C ARG A 165 -21.24 1.84 12.17
N ASN A 166 -21.84 1.36 11.08
CA ASN A 166 -22.56 0.10 11.08
C ASN A 166 -21.58 -1.08 11.16
N LYS A 167 -21.55 -1.73 12.33
CA LYS A 167 -20.66 -2.86 12.62
C LYS A 167 -20.87 -4.04 11.66
N GLU A 168 -22.11 -4.42 11.38
CA GLU A 168 -22.41 -5.58 10.51
C GLU A 168 -21.95 -5.33 9.07
N PHE A 169 -22.16 -4.11 8.58
CA PHE A 169 -21.68 -3.70 7.27
C PHE A 169 -20.15 -3.66 7.21
N VAL A 170 -19.49 -3.07 8.22
CA VAL A 170 -18.03 -3.06 8.33
C VAL A 170 -17.45 -4.49 8.34
N LEU A 171 -18.05 -5.40 9.11
CA LEU A 171 -17.62 -6.81 9.13
C LEU A 171 -17.75 -7.47 7.75
N SER A 172 -18.82 -7.16 7.01
CA SER A 172 -19.01 -7.63 5.64
C SER A 172 -17.93 -7.07 4.71
N CYS A 173 -17.59 -5.79 4.81
CA CYS A 173 -16.53 -5.15 4.03
C CYS A 173 -15.14 -5.70 4.37
N LEU A 174 -14.87 -6.06 5.63
CA LEU A 174 -13.59 -6.64 6.06
C LEU A 174 -13.31 -8.00 5.43
N THR A 175 -14.35 -8.72 4.99
CA THR A 175 -14.17 -9.97 4.21
C THR A 175 -13.54 -9.72 2.84
N ILE A 176 -13.70 -8.51 2.29
CA ILE A 176 -13.10 -8.10 1.00
C ILE A 176 -11.68 -7.59 1.25
N THR A 177 -11.49 -6.67 2.21
CA THR A 177 -10.18 -6.09 2.48
C THR A 177 -10.09 -5.50 3.89
N ALA A 178 -8.96 -5.74 4.56
CA ALA A 178 -8.68 -5.14 5.88
C ALA A 178 -8.31 -3.65 5.81
N ARG A 179 -8.00 -3.12 4.62
CA ARG A 179 -7.62 -1.71 4.41
C ARG A 179 -8.70 -0.72 4.83
N ILE A 180 -9.96 -1.15 4.83
CA ILE A 180 -11.06 -0.28 5.26
C ILE A 180 -10.93 0.14 6.74
N TYR A 181 -10.17 -0.60 7.55
CA TYR A 181 -9.95 -0.29 8.97
C TYR A 181 -9.38 1.12 9.21
N LEU A 182 -8.63 1.67 8.25
CA LEU A 182 -8.18 3.05 8.30
C LEU A 182 -9.36 4.05 8.42
N TYR A 183 -10.47 3.74 7.74
CA TYR A 183 -11.59 4.65 7.47
C TYR A 183 -12.87 4.35 8.27
N ILE A 184 -12.92 3.24 9.02
CA ILE A 184 -14.08 2.93 9.87
C ILE A 184 -14.24 3.97 10.98
N HIS A 185 -15.45 4.04 11.55
CA HIS A 185 -15.72 4.93 12.66
C HIS A 185 -14.80 4.61 13.88
N PRO A 186 -14.20 5.61 14.56
CA PRO A 186 -13.26 5.38 15.66
C PRO A 186 -13.78 4.46 16.78
N ALA A 187 -15.07 4.56 17.11
CA ALA A 187 -15.69 3.71 18.12
C ALA A 187 -15.61 2.20 17.81
N LEU A 188 -15.50 1.82 16.54
CA LEU A 188 -15.38 0.44 16.10
C LEU A 188 -13.93 -0.08 16.10
N LYS A 189 -12.93 0.81 16.18
CA LYS A 189 -11.52 0.41 16.15
C LYS A 189 -11.08 -0.38 17.38
N CYS A 190 -11.80 -0.26 18.49
CA CYS A 190 -11.54 -1.02 19.72
C CYS A 190 -12.35 -2.32 19.83
N ASP A 191 -13.21 -2.63 18.84
CA ASP A 191 -14.08 -3.80 18.90
C ASP A 191 -13.27 -5.10 18.68
N ASP A 192 -13.35 -6.05 19.62
CA ASP A 192 -12.55 -7.30 19.61
C ASP A 192 -12.82 -8.14 18.35
N ILE A 193 -14.06 -8.17 17.85
CA ILE A 193 -14.41 -8.93 16.65
C ILE A 193 -13.78 -8.30 15.41
N ILE A 194 -13.88 -6.97 15.27
CA ILE A 194 -13.25 -6.24 14.16
C ILE A 194 -11.73 -6.39 14.19
N ILE A 195 -11.10 -6.21 15.35
CA ILE A 195 -9.64 -6.34 15.50
C ILE A 195 -9.21 -7.74 15.07
N ARG A 196 -9.86 -8.80 15.58
CA ARG A 196 -9.56 -10.18 15.20
C ARG A 196 -9.71 -10.40 13.70
N LYS A 197 -10.77 -9.85 13.09
CA LYS A 197 -10.99 -9.96 11.65
C LYS A 197 -9.89 -9.28 10.84
N VAL A 198 -9.44 -8.11 11.29
CA VAL A 198 -8.29 -7.41 10.67
C VAL A 198 -7.01 -8.23 10.82
N ILE A 199 -6.74 -8.81 11.99
CA ILE A 199 -5.58 -9.71 12.21
C ILE A 199 -5.67 -10.93 11.30
N GLU A 200 -6.86 -11.52 11.13
CA GLU A 200 -7.08 -12.67 10.24
C GLU A 200 -6.67 -12.38 8.80
N HIS A 201 -7.12 -11.24 8.25
CA HIS A 201 -6.91 -10.87 6.85
C HIS A 201 -5.55 -10.19 6.60
N ASP A 202 -5.27 -9.07 7.29
CA ASP A 202 -4.02 -8.32 7.14
C ASP A 202 -3.80 -7.40 8.36
N ALA A 203 -2.95 -7.89 9.27
CA ALA A 203 -2.62 -7.24 10.53
C ALA A 203 -1.86 -5.92 10.35
N SER A 204 -1.28 -5.63 9.19
CA SER A 204 -0.56 -4.37 8.95
C SER A 204 -1.47 -3.15 9.05
N ASN A 205 -2.79 -3.31 8.83
CA ASN A 205 -3.76 -2.21 8.94
C ASN A 205 -3.97 -1.74 10.38
N LEU A 206 -3.55 -2.54 11.38
CA LEU A 206 -3.62 -2.15 12.80
C LEU A 206 -2.60 -1.10 13.21
N ILE A 207 -1.67 -0.67 12.32
CA ILE A 207 -0.88 0.53 12.57
C ILE A 207 -1.75 1.78 12.82
N HIS A 208 -3.00 1.76 12.35
CA HIS A 208 -4.00 2.81 12.54
C HIS A 208 -4.96 2.55 13.70
N ALA A 209 -4.68 1.51 14.50
CA ALA A 209 -5.44 1.20 15.70
C ALA A 209 -5.10 2.21 16.80
N PRO A 210 -6.05 2.49 17.71
CA PRO A 210 -5.81 3.39 18.81
C PRO A 210 -4.87 2.74 19.83
N LYS A 211 -4.25 3.54 20.70
CA LYS A 211 -3.21 3.07 21.62
C LYS A 211 -3.72 1.98 22.55
N GLU A 212 -4.98 2.02 22.94
CA GLU A 212 -5.63 1.01 23.78
C GLU A 212 -5.54 -0.39 23.16
N VAL A 213 -5.50 -0.50 21.83
CA VAL A 213 -5.33 -1.76 21.11
C VAL A 213 -3.85 -2.11 20.97
N LEU A 214 -3.03 -1.12 20.57
CA LEU A 214 -1.59 -1.32 20.35
C LEU A 214 -0.82 -1.61 21.63
N GLU A 215 -1.29 -1.13 22.78
CA GLU A 215 -0.61 -1.33 24.06
C GLU A 215 -1.14 -2.56 24.82
N ASN A 216 -2.14 -3.25 24.28
CA ASN A 216 -2.76 -4.42 24.91
C ASN A 216 -2.01 -5.71 24.54
N GLU A 217 -1.47 -6.37 25.56
CA GLU A 217 -0.66 -7.59 25.42
C GLU A 217 -1.42 -8.74 24.75
N LYS A 218 -2.73 -8.86 24.99
CA LYS A 218 -3.59 -9.87 24.33
C LYS A 218 -3.55 -9.68 22.81
N TYR A 219 -3.76 -8.46 22.33
CA TYR A 219 -3.74 -8.20 20.88
C TYR A 219 -2.33 -8.28 20.31
N LEU A 220 -1.32 -7.77 21.00
CA LEU A 220 0.07 -7.87 20.55
C LEU A 220 0.53 -9.32 20.34
N SER A 221 0.14 -10.23 21.23
CA SER A 221 0.42 -11.66 21.09
C SER A 221 -0.16 -12.29 19.81
N LEU A 222 -1.22 -11.69 19.25
CA LEU A 222 -1.86 -12.13 18.02
C LEU A 222 -1.35 -11.38 16.78
N ILE A 223 -0.97 -10.10 16.93
CA ILE A 223 -0.49 -9.25 15.83
C ILE A 223 0.95 -9.57 15.48
N ILE A 224 1.85 -9.64 16.47
CA ILE A 224 3.29 -9.78 16.25
C ILE A 224 3.63 -10.99 15.38
N PRO A 225 3.02 -12.19 15.56
CA PRO A 225 3.31 -13.32 14.70
C PRO A 225 3.03 -13.09 13.21
N LYS A 226 2.06 -12.21 12.89
CA LYS A 226 1.66 -11.90 11.52
C LYS A 226 2.33 -10.65 10.97
N TYR A 227 2.58 -9.66 11.82
CA TYR A 227 3.18 -8.39 11.45
C TYR A 227 4.12 -7.87 12.56
N PRO A 228 5.36 -8.40 12.64
CA PRO A 228 6.34 -8.01 13.66
C PRO A 228 6.71 -6.52 13.62
N PHE A 229 6.59 -5.87 12.45
CA PHE A 229 6.86 -4.45 12.25
C PHE A 229 5.89 -3.54 13.00
N ILE A 230 4.80 -4.06 13.57
CA ILE A 230 3.95 -3.30 14.50
C ILE A 230 4.76 -2.72 15.67
N TYR A 231 5.88 -3.37 16.01
CA TYR A 231 6.83 -2.94 17.02
C TYR A 231 7.22 -1.47 16.90
N PHE A 232 7.40 -0.93 15.69
CA PHE A 232 7.78 0.47 15.48
C PHE A 232 6.71 1.48 15.89
N TYR A 233 5.46 1.03 15.99
CA TYR A 233 4.30 1.85 16.32
C TYR A 233 3.90 1.79 17.80
N LEU A 234 4.59 0.96 18.60
CA LEU A 234 4.34 0.83 20.03
C LEU A 234 4.97 1.99 20.82
N SER A 235 4.41 2.26 22.00
CA SER A 235 5.01 3.18 22.97
C SER A 235 6.45 2.79 23.33
N VAL A 236 7.24 3.76 23.78
CA VAL A 236 8.61 3.52 24.26
C VAL A 236 8.61 2.48 25.40
N ALA A 237 7.61 2.52 26.28
CA ALA A 237 7.49 1.57 27.38
C ALA A 237 7.33 0.13 26.88
N ASN A 238 6.43 -0.13 25.93
CA ASN A 238 6.24 -1.47 25.39
C ASN A 238 7.40 -1.93 24.50
N ARG A 239 8.11 -1.02 23.82
CA ARG A 239 9.35 -1.35 23.10
C ARG A 239 10.51 -1.73 24.01
N GLN A 240 10.44 -1.41 25.30
CA GLN A 240 11.45 -1.78 26.30
C GLN A 240 11.07 -3.01 27.13
N LYS A 241 9.84 -3.53 26.98
CA LYS A 241 9.43 -4.77 27.67
C LYS A 241 10.13 -5.98 27.05
N GLU A 242 10.90 -6.69 27.86
CA GLU A 242 11.62 -7.89 27.44
C GLU A 242 10.70 -8.94 26.81
N SER A 243 9.50 -9.15 27.38
CA SER A 243 8.52 -10.12 26.86
C SER A 243 8.08 -9.82 25.43
N ILE A 244 7.76 -8.56 25.13
CA ILE A 244 7.36 -8.11 23.79
C ILE A 244 8.53 -8.21 22.83
N VAL A 245 9.71 -7.75 23.23
CA VAL A 245 10.91 -7.80 22.38
C VAL A 245 11.29 -9.24 22.03
N LEU A 246 11.25 -10.16 23.00
CA LEU A 246 11.49 -11.59 22.75
C LEU A 246 10.46 -12.17 21.77
N HIS A 247 9.19 -11.77 21.89
CA HIS A 247 8.14 -12.21 20.99
C HIS A 247 8.36 -11.70 19.55
N VAL A 248 8.74 -10.43 19.40
CA VAL A 248 9.08 -9.82 18.10
C VAL A 248 10.27 -10.51 17.46
N LEU A 249 11.35 -10.71 18.22
CA LEU A 249 12.57 -11.37 17.73
C LEU A 249 12.36 -12.84 17.37
N ALA A 250 11.45 -13.53 18.05
CA ALA A 250 11.10 -14.90 17.72
C ALA A 250 10.50 -15.05 16.31
N HIS A 251 9.88 -13.98 15.78
CA HIS A 251 9.24 -13.99 14.46
C HIS A 251 10.04 -13.22 13.40
N HIS A 252 10.83 -12.23 13.80
CA HIS A 252 11.68 -11.48 12.87
C HIS A 252 12.96 -10.97 13.53
N LEU A 253 13.99 -11.85 13.56
CA LEU A 253 15.27 -11.55 14.18
C LEU A 253 15.99 -10.33 13.58
N GLY A 254 15.74 -10.00 12.31
CA GLY A 254 16.30 -8.81 11.66
C GLY A 254 15.89 -7.48 12.33
N LEU A 255 14.86 -7.49 13.19
CA LEU A 255 14.48 -6.32 13.99
C LEU A 255 15.40 -6.09 15.20
N PHE A 256 16.38 -6.96 15.44
CA PHE A 256 17.32 -6.82 16.56
C PHE A 256 18.03 -5.47 16.58
N THR A 257 18.45 -4.97 15.41
CA THR A 257 19.11 -3.66 15.28
C THR A 257 18.20 -2.50 15.69
N SER A 258 16.89 -2.70 15.65
CA SER A 258 15.86 -1.71 16.00
C SER A 258 15.50 -1.69 17.48
N ILE A 259 16.04 -2.62 18.28
CA ILE A 259 15.81 -2.67 19.72
C ILE A 259 16.57 -1.54 20.42
N PRO A 260 15.96 -0.92 21.45
CA PRO A 260 16.62 0.06 22.31
C PRO A 260 17.99 -0.41 22.81
N ILE A 261 18.95 0.53 22.86
CA ILE A 261 20.32 0.25 23.31
C ILE A 261 20.33 -0.30 24.73
N CYS A 262 19.44 0.18 25.62
CA CYS A 262 19.34 -0.30 27.00
C CYS A 262 19.12 -1.82 27.11
N LEU A 263 18.40 -2.44 26.17
CA LEU A 263 18.23 -3.89 26.11
C LEU A 263 19.38 -4.56 25.35
N ARG A 264 19.90 -3.92 24.30
CA ARG A 264 21.05 -4.45 23.54
C ARG A 264 22.35 -4.52 24.32
N ASP A 265 22.50 -3.71 25.36
CA ASP A 265 23.65 -3.71 26.26
C ASP A 265 23.38 -4.41 27.60
N ASN A 266 22.15 -4.90 27.83
CA ASN A 266 21.82 -5.68 29.02
C ASN A 266 22.43 -7.09 28.90
N LYS A 267 23.53 -7.33 29.65
CA LYS A 267 24.27 -8.61 29.65
C LYS A 267 23.35 -9.82 29.82
N ARG A 268 22.42 -9.77 30.79
CA ARG A 268 21.51 -10.89 31.12
C ARG A 268 20.55 -11.18 29.98
N PHE A 269 19.85 -10.15 29.49
CA PHE A 269 18.90 -10.28 28.40
C PHE A 269 19.55 -10.83 27.13
N ILE A 270 20.74 -10.31 26.78
CA ILE A 270 21.47 -10.75 25.60
C ILE A 270 22.05 -12.15 25.77
N PHE A 271 22.48 -12.51 26.97
CA PHE A 271 22.93 -13.86 27.28
C PHE A 271 21.83 -14.89 26.94
N ASP A 272 20.63 -14.69 27.48
CA ASP A 272 19.48 -15.56 27.26
C ASP A 272 19.05 -15.58 25.78
N LEU A 273 19.13 -14.42 25.11
CA LEU A 273 18.77 -14.29 23.70
C LEU A 273 19.76 -15.00 22.77
N VAL A 274 21.07 -14.83 22.97
CA VAL A 274 22.12 -15.49 22.17
C VAL A 274 22.13 -17.00 22.40
N LYS A 275 21.84 -17.44 23.64
CA LYS A 275 21.66 -18.86 23.96
C LYS A 275 20.57 -19.48 23.08
N LYS A 276 19.46 -18.77 22.85
CA LYS A 276 18.34 -19.22 22.01
C LYS A 276 18.59 -19.02 20.51
N TYR A 277 19.22 -17.91 20.12
CA TYR A 277 19.48 -17.52 18.75
C TYR A 277 20.95 -17.09 18.56
N PRO A 278 21.88 -18.05 18.33
CA PRO A 278 23.33 -17.77 18.31
C PRO A 278 23.78 -16.73 17.27
N ASN A 279 23.05 -16.59 16.17
CA ASN A 279 23.34 -15.62 15.11
C ASN A 279 23.18 -14.16 15.54
N VAL A 280 22.42 -13.87 16.60
CA VAL A 280 22.31 -12.52 17.19
C VAL A 280 23.67 -11.98 17.59
N TYR A 281 24.62 -12.86 17.94
CA TYR A 281 25.97 -12.49 18.34
C TYR A 281 26.67 -11.56 17.34
N GLN A 282 26.41 -11.69 16.04
CA GLN A 282 27.02 -10.85 15.00
C GLN A 282 26.67 -9.36 15.14
N HIS A 283 25.48 -9.07 15.68
CA HIS A 283 24.88 -7.74 15.76
C HIS A 283 25.05 -7.07 17.14
N LEU A 284 25.74 -7.73 18.07
CA LEU A 284 25.99 -7.18 19.41
C LEU A 284 26.82 -5.89 19.36
N SER A 285 26.64 -5.05 20.38
CA SER A 285 27.48 -3.89 20.58
C SER A 285 28.94 -4.31 20.79
N PRO A 286 29.94 -3.48 20.40
CA PRO A 286 31.35 -3.77 20.64
C PRO A 286 31.65 -4.10 22.11
N THR A 287 30.96 -3.42 23.04
CA THR A 287 31.11 -3.60 24.49
C THR A 287 30.87 -5.05 24.92
N LEU A 288 29.79 -5.69 24.46
CA LEU A 288 29.50 -7.09 24.77
C LEU A 288 30.26 -8.06 23.86
N LYS A 289 30.42 -7.71 22.58
CA LYS A 289 31.05 -8.56 21.56
C LYS A 289 32.52 -8.88 21.85
N TYR A 290 33.23 -8.00 22.56
CA TYR A 290 34.65 -8.20 22.90
C TYR A 290 34.88 -8.42 24.41
N ASN A 291 33.82 -8.56 25.21
CA ASN A 291 33.94 -8.85 26.64
C ASN A 291 34.33 -10.32 26.85
N SER A 292 35.53 -10.56 27.37
CA SER A 292 36.10 -11.91 27.52
C SER A 292 35.35 -12.80 28.52
N GLU A 293 34.81 -12.22 29.60
CA GLU A 293 34.00 -12.94 30.59
C GLU A 293 32.68 -13.40 29.97
N PHE A 294 31.99 -12.49 29.28
CA PHE A 294 30.73 -12.78 28.59
C PHE A 294 30.90 -13.84 27.48
N ILE A 295 31.97 -13.77 26.70
CA ILE A 295 32.28 -14.74 25.66
C ILE A 295 32.49 -16.14 26.26
N ARG A 296 33.25 -16.23 27.36
CA ARG A 296 33.51 -17.51 28.04
C ARG A 296 32.22 -18.13 28.59
N GLU A 297 31.40 -17.32 29.26
CA GLU A 297 30.12 -17.74 29.84
C GLU A 297 29.15 -18.25 28.75
N LEU A 298 29.09 -17.56 27.60
CA LEU A 298 28.29 -18.00 26.44
C LEU A 298 28.83 -19.29 25.83
N TYR A 299 30.15 -19.41 25.72
CA TYR A 299 30.81 -20.59 25.16
C TYR A 299 30.51 -21.86 25.96
N GLU A 300 30.62 -21.77 27.28
CA GLU A 300 30.33 -22.88 28.19
C GLU A 300 28.86 -23.33 28.10
N THR A 301 27.96 -22.41 27.76
CA THR A 301 26.51 -22.68 27.70
C THR A 301 26.03 -23.12 26.31
N ASN A 302 26.59 -22.58 25.23
CA ASN A 302 26.19 -22.91 23.86
C ASN A 302 27.39 -22.81 22.88
N ARG A 303 27.99 -23.96 22.57
CA ARG A 303 29.14 -24.07 21.66
C ARG A 303 28.86 -23.60 20.22
N LEU A 304 27.60 -23.49 19.79
CA LEU A 304 27.27 -23.00 18.45
C LEU A 304 27.66 -21.53 18.25
N VAL A 305 27.83 -20.77 19.35
CA VAL A 305 28.28 -19.37 19.31
C VAL A 305 29.68 -19.23 18.71
N LEU A 306 30.52 -20.28 18.76
CA LEU A 306 31.87 -20.29 18.15
C LEU A 306 31.88 -19.79 16.70
N ARG A 307 30.86 -20.16 15.92
CA ARG A 307 30.73 -19.79 14.49
C ARG A 307 30.66 -18.28 14.27
N TYR A 308 30.26 -17.53 15.29
CA TYR A 308 30.04 -16.09 15.25
C TYR A 308 31.09 -15.28 16.03
N LEU A 309 31.92 -15.95 16.85
CA LEU A 309 33.00 -15.30 17.58
C LEU A 309 34.08 -14.74 16.64
N PRO A 310 34.73 -13.61 16.99
CA PRO A 310 35.90 -13.11 16.28
C PRO A 310 37.07 -14.11 16.33
N TYR A 311 37.87 -14.16 15.27
CA TYR A 311 38.99 -15.11 15.08
C TYR A 311 39.88 -15.32 16.33
N PRO A 312 40.44 -14.28 16.97
CA PRO A 312 41.36 -14.50 18.10
C PRO A 312 40.69 -15.17 19.31
N TYR A 313 39.41 -14.89 19.58
CA TYR A 313 38.69 -15.51 20.69
C TYR A 313 38.27 -16.95 20.37
N ARG A 314 37.95 -17.23 19.10
CA ARG A 314 37.59 -18.57 18.63
C ARG A 314 38.76 -19.54 18.79
N GLU A 315 39.94 -19.16 18.29
CA GLU A 315 41.16 -19.99 18.36
C GLU A 315 41.57 -20.26 19.82
N ASN A 316 41.53 -19.23 20.67
CA ASN A 316 41.87 -19.37 22.09
C ASN A 316 40.96 -20.37 22.82
N LEU A 317 39.65 -20.38 22.53
CA LEU A 317 38.72 -21.31 23.15
C LEU A 317 38.87 -22.74 22.62
N ILE A 318 39.12 -22.90 21.31
CA ILE A 318 39.41 -24.22 20.70
C ILE A 318 40.70 -24.80 21.31
N ALA A 319 41.75 -23.99 21.43
CA ALA A 319 43.00 -24.39 22.06
C ALA A 319 42.79 -24.78 23.53
N LEU A 320 41.97 -24.03 24.28
CA LEU A 320 41.64 -24.34 25.67
C LEU A 320 40.92 -25.69 25.81
N ASP A 321 39.98 -25.99 24.92
CA ASP A 321 39.25 -27.28 24.90
C ASP A 321 40.19 -28.45 24.55
N ASN A 322 41.09 -28.26 23.58
CA ASN A 322 42.10 -29.26 23.24
C ASN A 322 43.03 -29.54 24.43
N CYS A 323 43.46 -28.49 25.15
CA CYS A 323 44.28 -28.63 26.35
C CYS A 323 43.54 -29.33 27.50
N LYS A 324 42.25 -29.01 27.72
CA LYS A 324 41.43 -29.71 28.73
C LYS A 324 41.25 -31.19 28.39
N MET A 325 40.93 -31.50 27.14
CA MET A 325 40.79 -32.89 26.68
C MET A 325 42.09 -33.68 26.86
N LEU A 326 43.25 -33.08 26.55
CA LEU A 326 44.56 -33.66 26.80
C LEU A 326 44.80 -33.87 28.30
N TYR A 327 44.49 -32.88 29.13
CA TYR A 327 44.65 -32.99 30.59
C TYR A 327 43.79 -34.10 31.19
N ASP A 328 42.50 -34.16 30.85
CA ASP A 328 41.59 -35.20 31.32
C ASP A 328 42.02 -36.59 30.86
N HIS A 329 42.49 -36.70 29.61
CA HIS A 329 43.04 -37.95 29.08
C HIS A 329 44.30 -38.38 29.83
N LEU A 330 45.19 -37.44 30.15
CA LEU A 330 46.43 -37.70 30.88
C LEU A 330 46.20 -37.96 32.38
N ALA A 331 45.16 -37.39 32.99
CA ALA A 331 44.83 -37.57 34.40
C ALA A 331 44.38 -39.01 34.77
N ILE A 332 44.09 -39.84 33.77
CA ILE A 332 43.74 -41.27 33.95
C ILE A 332 45.00 -42.15 34.02
N PHE A 333 46.16 -41.61 33.65
CA PHE A 333 47.43 -42.32 33.59
C PHE A 333 48.34 -41.97 34.78
N ASP A 334 49.02 -42.97 35.33
CA ASP A 334 50.11 -42.72 36.29
C ASP A 334 51.31 -42.05 35.59
N SER A 335 52.19 -41.40 36.36
CA SER A 335 53.26 -40.53 35.84
C SER A 335 54.18 -41.15 34.78
N ILE A 336 54.33 -42.48 34.79
CA ILE A 336 55.12 -43.26 33.82
C ILE A 336 54.40 -43.39 32.47
N ASP A 337 53.08 -43.52 32.47
CA ASP A 337 52.28 -43.69 31.26
C ASP A 337 52.06 -42.36 30.53
N ILE A 338 51.99 -41.24 31.27
CA ILE A 338 52.00 -39.88 30.70
C ILE A 338 53.29 -39.64 29.89
N TYR A 339 54.45 -40.04 30.42
CA TYR A 339 55.75 -39.86 29.75
C TYR A 339 55.83 -40.62 28.41
N ARG A 340 55.34 -41.87 28.38
CA ARG A 340 55.29 -42.70 27.16
C ARG A 340 54.28 -42.16 26.14
N TYR A 341 53.12 -41.69 26.60
CA TYR A 341 52.08 -41.11 25.75
C TYR A 341 52.57 -39.82 25.07
N VAL A 342 53.20 -38.90 25.82
CA VAL A 342 53.74 -37.65 25.25
C VAL A 342 54.89 -37.92 24.26
N GLN A 343 55.75 -38.91 24.52
CA GLN A 343 56.78 -39.32 23.57
C GLN A 343 56.22 -39.84 22.23
N SER A 344 55.03 -40.45 22.23
CA SER A 344 54.41 -41.01 21.02
C SER A 344 53.81 -39.97 20.06
N PHE A 345 53.58 -38.73 20.53
CA PHE A 345 53.04 -37.62 19.73
C PHE A 345 54.12 -36.65 19.21
N LEU A 346 55.36 -36.79 19.70
CA LEU A 346 56.50 -35.91 19.38
C LEU A 346 57.42 -36.47 18.27
N TYR A 347 57.03 -37.59 17.65
CA TYR A 347 57.62 -38.18 16.44
C TYR A 347 56.53 -38.29 15.37
#